data_AF-A0A941MYH8-F1
#
_entry.id   AF-A0A941MYH8-F1
#
_cell.length_a   1.000
_cell.length_b   1.000
_cell.length_c   1.000
_cell.angle_alpha   90.00
_cell.angle_beta   90.00
_cell.angle_gamma   90.00
#
_symmetry.space_group_name_H-M   'P 1'
#
loop_
_entity.id
_entity.type
_entity.pdbx_description
1 polymer ?
#
loop_
_entity_poly.entity_id
_entity_poly.type
_entity_poly.pdbx_seq_one_letter_code
_entity_poly.pdbx_strand_id
1 'polypeptide(L)'
;MTESRWPLVLRSCLRTSGPVHLVVLAMAGGLGLCELAPAVQAEDPPAKPAANAQREAEPKAAEAKKSPEKIAADNRKLQRKLQARTDLKVEKLALTDVVKKLAELHDITIRLDEAALKKANVSVDAPITASVENFTLSSTLKHILKDLKLQFGIVEGELVIGDALPAAEVEAKAKVAAVAAEALVVDVAEAAVVAGVMLQGGDAVGQQFQRHHKSLLQAELNLVQAVCQPTPEQMQQIRASVEKQAQGKLGGKPKAAGDAAQNVEGQKRAVLRQPVAVAQANPGDPLKLTRDWVAKAVKEHLSEDQAATYAREVAQRQADRREASIHAIVARFDRDLILSTQQREQITAKLTDNWNESWATSHLHILNADNWFPNIPEPYVVEFLTPEQKIIWKQNRSQNRNLNFGVQQFAGFMNGMFGEEFLMQDEAQPGKPAEAAGNEGPQE
;
A
#
# COMPACT_ATOMS: atom_id res chain seq x y z
N MET A 1 -6.58 30.53 40.07
CA MET A 1 -5.40 29.83 40.59
C MET A 1 -5.57 28.34 40.34
N THR A 2 -5.07 27.87 39.21
CA THR A 2 -4.62 26.50 38.91
C THR A 2 -4.08 26.56 37.47
N GLU A 3 -2.84 27.01 37.34
CA GLU A 3 -2.11 27.04 36.08
C GLU A 3 -1.74 25.63 35.64
N SER A 4 -2.20 25.23 34.46
CA SER A 4 -1.86 23.98 33.81
C SER A 4 -0.46 24.07 33.19
N ARG A 5 0.51 23.45 33.86
CA ARG A 5 1.86 23.20 33.33
C ARG A 5 1.80 22.17 32.20
N TRP A 6 2.13 22.60 30.99
CA TRP A 6 2.56 21.70 29.90
C TRP A 6 4.04 21.33 30.10
N PRO A 7 4.46 20.07 29.97
CA PRO A 7 5.87 19.72 29.98
C PRO A 7 6.52 20.03 28.63
N LEU A 8 7.43 21.01 28.66
CA LEU A 8 8.43 21.30 27.64
C LEU A 8 9.39 20.11 27.48
N VAL A 9 9.12 19.22 26.52
CA VAL A 9 10.11 18.28 25.98
C VAL A 9 10.06 18.34 24.46
N LEU A 10 10.51 19.46 23.90
CA LEU A 10 10.81 19.64 22.47
C LEU A 10 11.62 20.92 22.29
N ARG A 11 12.87 20.93 22.82
CA ARG A 11 13.88 21.96 22.55
C ARG A 11 15.27 21.45 22.96
N SER A 12 15.81 20.51 22.20
CA SER A 12 17.24 20.19 22.28
C SER A 12 17.74 19.57 20.98
N CYS A 13 17.78 20.38 19.92
CA CYS A 13 18.53 20.14 18.69
C CYS A 13 18.61 21.47 17.92
N LEU A 14 19.42 22.41 18.41
CA LEU A 14 19.96 23.57 17.67
C LEU A 14 20.77 24.45 18.65
N ARG A 15 22.08 24.18 18.79
CA ARG A 15 23.16 25.20 18.91
C ARG A 15 24.51 24.55 19.24
N THR A 16 25.30 24.36 18.21
CA THR A 16 26.75 24.59 18.25
C THR A 16 27.01 25.85 17.42
N SER A 17 27.58 26.89 18.04
CA SER A 17 28.46 27.88 17.40
C SER A 17 28.87 28.90 18.45
N GLY A 18 30.18 28.97 18.71
CA GLY A 18 30.80 30.01 19.53
C GLY A 18 30.76 31.39 18.86
N PRO A 19 31.31 32.42 19.53
CA PRO A 19 31.21 33.80 19.10
C PRO A 19 32.23 34.10 17.99
N VAL A 20 31.74 34.40 16.78
CA VAL A 20 32.53 35.10 15.76
C VAL A 20 32.22 36.58 15.88
N HIS A 21 33.27 37.39 16.06
CA HIS A 21 33.19 38.84 16.10
C HIS A 21 32.53 39.40 14.84
N LEU A 22 31.46 40.17 15.03
CA LEU A 22 30.80 40.94 14.00
C LEU A 22 31.59 42.25 13.80
N VAL A 23 32.47 42.28 12.81
CA VAL A 23 33.07 43.51 12.29
C VAL A 23 32.07 44.16 11.34
N VAL A 24 31.50 45.29 11.76
CA VAL A 24 30.72 46.18 10.91
C VAL A 24 31.70 46.97 10.05
N LEU A 25 31.72 46.72 8.74
CA LEU A 25 32.36 47.60 7.77
C LEU A 25 31.29 48.16 6.83
N ALA A 26 31.03 49.45 6.98
CA ALA A 26 30.23 50.25 6.06
C ALA A 26 31.03 50.51 4.78
N MET A 27 30.44 50.27 3.62
CA MET A 27 30.90 50.80 2.34
C MET A 27 29.70 51.34 1.58
N ALA A 28 29.76 52.64 1.33
CA ALA A 28 28.84 53.44 0.54
C ALA A 28 29.33 53.55 -0.91
N GLY A 29 28.40 53.83 -1.82
CA GLY A 29 28.66 54.23 -3.21
C GLY A 29 28.42 53.11 -4.22
N GLY A 30 27.77 53.32 -5.37
CA GLY A 30 27.22 54.53 -5.94
C GLY A 30 26.50 54.22 -7.26
N LEU A 31 25.56 55.11 -7.58
CA LEU A 31 25.15 55.61 -8.90
C LEU A 31 25.66 54.89 -10.16
N GLY A 32 24.71 54.49 -11.00
CA GLY A 32 24.93 54.13 -12.40
C GLY A 32 23.64 54.15 -13.22
N LEU A 33 23.31 55.31 -13.78
CA LEU A 33 22.33 55.55 -14.85
C LEU A 33 22.78 54.89 -16.17
N CYS A 34 21.83 54.34 -16.93
CA CYS A 34 21.81 54.17 -18.40
C CYS A 34 20.48 53.47 -18.75
N GLU A 35 19.77 53.66 -19.86
CA GLU A 35 19.68 54.71 -20.88
C GLU A 35 18.42 54.37 -21.71
N LEU A 36 17.82 55.40 -22.29
CA LEU A 36 16.70 55.48 -23.26
C LEU A 36 16.96 54.58 -24.51
N ALA A 37 16.05 54.06 -25.35
CA ALA A 37 14.77 54.46 -26.01
C ALA A 37 14.41 53.31 -27.03
N PRO A 38 13.51 53.43 -28.04
CA PRO A 38 12.42 54.37 -28.30
C PRO A 38 11.05 53.71 -28.65
N ALA A 39 10.06 54.60 -28.76
CA ALA A 39 8.70 54.41 -29.27
C ALA A 39 8.63 54.21 -30.79
N VAL A 40 7.57 53.55 -31.25
CA VAL A 40 7.11 53.52 -32.66
C VAL A 40 5.62 53.88 -32.71
N GLN A 41 5.30 54.64 -33.75
CA GLN A 41 4.19 55.57 -33.93
C GLN A 41 2.86 54.92 -34.32
N ALA A 42 1.79 55.67 -34.03
CA ALA A 42 0.47 55.54 -34.61
C ALA A 42 0.40 56.24 -35.98
N GLU A 43 -0.31 55.63 -36.94
CA GLU A 43 -0.97 56.33 -38.04
C GLU A 43 -2.29 55.62 -38.42
N ASP A 44 -3.29 56.43 -38.75
CA ASP A 44 -4.65 56.14 -39.27
C ASP A 44 -5.04 57.42 -40.06
N PRO A 45 -6.02 57.45 -41.00
CA PRO A 45 -6.45 56.54 -42.08
C PRO A 45 -6.48 57.28 -43.46
N PRO A 46 -7.04 56.70 -44.57
CA PRO A 46 -8.36 57.19 -45.02
C PRO A 46 -9.27 56.13 -45.70
N ALA A 47 -10.48 56.59 -46.04
CA ALA A 47 -11.74 55.84 -46.23
C ALA A 47 -12.02 55.19 -47.61
N LYS A 48 -12.84 54.10 -47.57
CA LYS A 48 -13.99 53.61 -48.40
C LYS A 48 -14.03 53.85 -49.94
N PRO A 49 -14.70 52.99 -50.78
CA PRO A 49 -15.96 52.27 -50.46
C PRO A 49 -16.21 50.87 -51.09
N ALA A 50 -17.29 50.25 -50.59
CA ALA A 50 -18.29 49.41 -51.27
C ALA A 50 -18.08 47.89 -51.44
N ALA A 51 -19.14 47.20 -50.98
CA ALA A 51 -19.77 46.00 -51.54
C ALA A 51 -19.21 44.61 -51.18
N ASN A 52 -20.05 43.90 -50.40
CA ASN A 52 -20.59 42.56 -50.69
C ASN A 52 -20.13 41.40 -49.78
N ALA A 53 -21.12 40.53 -49.53
CA ALA A 53 -21.08 39.20 -48.93
C ALA A 53 -21.03 39.10 -47.40
N GLN A 54 -22.23 38.87 -46.86
CA GLN A 54 -22.52 38.24 -45.57
C GLN A 54 -21.59 37.03 -45.35
N ARG A 55 -20.84 37.06 -44.25
CA ARG A 55 -20.24 35.87 -43.66
C ARG A 55 -20.69 35.85 -42.20
N GLU A 56 -21.65 34.98 -41.92
CA GLU A 56 -22.10 34.64 -40.58
C GLU A 56 -20.86 34.24 -39.75
N ALA A 57 -20.54 35.08 -38.77
CA ALA A 57 -19.52 34.76 -37.78
C ALA A 57 -20.13 33.77 -36.80
N GLU A 58 -19.82 32.49 -36.98
CA GLU A 58 -20.00 31.47 -35.96
C GLU A 58 -19.23 31.92 -34.70
N PRO A 59 -19.90 32.05 -33.53
CA PRO A 59 -19.17 32.22 -32.28
C PRO A 59 -18.50 30.88 -31.96
N LYS A 60 -17.21 30.77 -32.27
CA LYS A 60 -16.35 29.72 -31.71
C LYS A 60 -16.34 29.89 -30.19
N ALA A 61 -17.22 29.13 -29.55
CA ALA A 61 -17.27 28.93 -28.12
C ALA A 61 -15.90 28.44 -27.64
N ALA A 62 -15.13 29.36 -27.06
CA ALA A 62 -14.01 29.01 -26.22
C ALA A 62 -14.59 28.39 -24.95
N GLU A 63 -14.81 27.06 -24.96
CA GLU A 63 -15.03 26.30 -23.73
C GLU A 63 -13.85 26.56 -22.80
N ALA A 64 -14.11 27.33 -21.75
CA ALA A 64 -13.14 27.62 -20.71
C ALA A 64 -12.75 26.32 -20.02
N LYS A 65 -11.62 25.72 -20.45
CA LYS A 65 -11.03 24.53 -19.83
C LYS A 65 -10.90 24.78 -18.33
N LYS A 66 -11.70 24.05 -17.53
CA LYS A 66 -11.59 24.07 -16.06
C LYS A 66 -10.13 23.74 -15.68
N SER A 67 -9.57 24.48 -14.73
CA SER A 67 -8.21 24.19 -14.27
C SER A 67 -8.13 22.79 -13.63
N PRO A 68 -7.01 22.06 -13.80
CA PRO A 68 -6.86 20.69 -13.31
C PRO A 68 -7.06 20.55 -11.79
N GLU A 69 -6.73 21.59 -11.04
CA GLU A 69 -6.92 21.63 -9.58
C GLU A 69 -8.40 21.59 -9.18
N LYS A 70 -9.27 22.31 -9.92
CA LYS A 70 -10.71 22.32 -9.65
C LYS A 70 -11.31 20.94 -9.93
N ILE A 71 -10.87 20.29 -11.02
CA ILE A 71 -11.30 18.93 -11.38
C ILE A 71 -10.93 17.93 -10.26
N ALA A 72 -9.71 18.01 -9.71
CA ALA A 72 -9.29 17.14 -8.62
C ALA A 72 -10.11 17.34 -7.34
N ALA A 73 -10.43 18.59 -7.00
CA ALA A 73 -11.26 18.92 -5.84
C ALA A 73 -12.70 18.40 -6.01
N ASP A 74 -13.29 18.55 -7.20
CA ASP A 74 -14.65 18.09 -7.49
C ASP A 74 -14.73 16.56 -7.52
N ASN A 75 -13.72 15.86 -8.07
CA ASN A 75 -13.62 14.40 -7.99
C ASN A 75 -13.61 13.89 -6.55
N ARG A 76 -12.88 14.57 -5.66
CA ARG A 76 -12.79 14.19 -4.24
C ARG A 76 -14.13 14.42 -3.51
N LYS A 77 -14.87 15.47 -3.86
CA LYS A 77 -16.24 15.70 -3.35
C LYS A 77 -17.20 14.61 -3.85
N LEU A 78 -17.12 14.27 -5.12
CA LEU A 78 -17.99 13.26 -5.74
C LEU A 78 -17.75 11.86 -5.17
N GLN A 79 -16.49 11.51 -4.87
CA GLN A 79 -16.15 10.27 -4.17
C GLN A 79 -16.81 10.17 -2.77
N ARG A 80 -16.86 11.27 -2.02
CA ARG A 80 -17.54 11.30 -0.71
C ARG A 80 -19.05 11.11 -0.88
N LYS A 81 -19.65 11.75 -1.90
CA LYS A 81 -21.08 11.59 -2.18
C LYS A 81 -21.43 10.16 -2.62
N LEU A 82 -20.54 9.48 -3.36
CA LEU A 82 -20.70 8.06 -3.73
C LEU A 82 -20.69 7.10 -2.53
N GLN A 83 -20.12 7.50 -1.39
CA GLN A 83 -20.13 6.73 -0.15
C GLN A 83 -21.36 6.99 0.73
N ALA A 84 -22.20 7.98 0.39
CA ALA A 84 -23.42 8.27 1.12
C ALA A 84 -24.41 7.09 1.03
N ARG A 85 -25.17 6.86 2.10
CA ARG A 85 -26.21 5.83 2.15
C ARG A 85 -27.45 6.28 1.35
N THR A 86 -28.06 5.33 0.67
CA THR A 86 -29.20 5.54 -0.23
C THR A 86 -30.21 4.42 -0.06
N ASP A 87 -31.47 4.80 0.05
CA ASP A 87 -32.61 3.91 -0.05
C ASP A 87 -33.31 4.19 -1.37
N LEU A 88 -33.41 3.18 -2.24
CA LEU A 88 -34.03 3.30 -3.54
C LEU A 88 -34.97 2.12 -3.79
N LYS A 89 -36.25 2.44 -3.97
CA LYS A 89 -37.26 1.52 -4.47
C LYS A 89 -37.78 2.04 -5.80
N VAL A 90 -37.56 1.25 -6.85
CA VAL A 90 -37.98 1.54 -8.23
C VAL A 90 -38.55 0.26 -8.84
N GLU A 91 -39.74 0.36 -9.42
CA GLU A 91 -40.41 -0.76 -10.10
C GLU A 91 -40.66 -0.35 -11.55
N LYS A 92 -40.02 -1.06 -12.48
CA LYS A 92 -40.16 -0.87 -13.93
C LYS A 92 -40.02 0.60 -14.40
N LEU A 93 -39.11 1.36 -13.80
CA LEU A 93 -38.82 2.74 -14.23
C LEU A 93 -37.73 2.76 -15.29
N ALA A 94 -37.82 3.69 -16.24
CA ALA A 94 -36.79 3.86 -17.27
C ALA A 94 -35.44 4.23 -16.63
N LEU A 95 -34.33 3.78 -17.23
CA LEU A 95 -32.97 4.07 -16.74
C LEU A 95 -32.74 5.58 -16.58
N THR A 96 -33.24 6.40 -17.51
CA THR A 96 -33.17 7.87 -17.46
C THR A 96 -33.80 8.44 -16.19
N ASP A 97 -34.99 7.95 -15.83
CA ASP A 97 -35.73 8.42 -14.66
C ASP A 97 -35.06 7.98 -13.37
N VAL A 98 -34.53 6.76 -13.33
CA VAL A 98 -33.75 6.26 -12.18
C VAL A 98 -32.50 7.10 -11.97
N VAL A 99 -31.76 7.44 -13.03
CA VAL A 99 -30.57 8.27 -12.96
C VAL A 99 -30.91 9.70 -12.52
N LYS A 100 -31.98 10.28 -13.04
CA LYS A 100 -32.46 11.61 -12.63
C LYS A 100 -32.84 11.64 -11.16
N LYS A 101 -33.55 10.61 -10.67
CA LYS A 101 -33.91 10.47 -9.25
C LYS A 101 -32.68 10.38 -8.35
N LEU A 102 -31.65 9.63 -8.77
CA LEU A 102 -30.38 9.53 -8.02
C LEU A 102 -29.58 10.84 -8.04
N ALA A 103 -29.60 11.54 -9.17
CA ALA A 103 -28.97 12.86 -9.32
C ALA A 103 -29.61 13.88 -8.38
N GLU A 104 -30.95 13.92 -8.30
CA GLU A 104 -31.70 14.80 -7.40
C GLU A 104 -31.48 14.43 -5.92
N LEU A 105 -31.50 13.14 -5.57
CA LEU A 105 -31.36 12.69 -4.18
C LEU A 105 -29.99 13.04 -3.58
N HIS A 106 -28.92 12.97 -4.38
CA HIS A 106 -27.55 13.21 -3.92
C HIS A 106 -26.96 14.55 -4.37
N ASP A 107 -27.70 15.34 -5.15
CA ASP A 107 -27.22 16.60 -5.73
C ASP A 107 -25.93 16.36 -6.56
N ILE A 108 -25.96 15.36 -7.46
CA ILE A 108 -24.82 14.99 -8.31
C ILE A 108 -25.23 15.07 -9.78
N THR A 109 -24.38 15.66 -10.61
CA THR A 109 -24.53 15.61 -12.07
C THR A 109 -24.11 14.23 -12.58
N ILE A 110 -25.09 13.47 -13.09
CA ILE A 110 -24.87 12.15 -13.69
C ILE A 110 -25.16 12.23 -15.19
N ARG A 111 -24.21 11.80 -16.02
CA ARG A 111 -24.31 11.80 -17.47
C ARG A 111 -24.36 10.36 -18.01
N LEU A 112 -25.32 10.09 -18.89
CA LEU A 112 -25.42 8.83 -19.62
C LEU A 112 -24.62 8.94 -20.92
N ASP A 113 -23.69 8.02 -21.14
CA ASP A 113 -22.96 7.94 -22.41
C ASP A 113 -23.80 7.14 -23.43
N GLU A 114 -24.53 7.87 -24.28
CA GLU A 114 -25.37 7.27 -25.32
C GLU A 114 -24.59 6.38 -26.30
N ALA A 115 -23.32 6.70 -26.57
CA ALA A 115 -22.49 5.89 -27.47
C ALA A 115 -22.14 4.56 -26.81
N ALA A 116 -21.81 4.57 -25.52
CA ALA A 116 -21.55 3.36 -24.75
C ALA A 116 -22.83 2.51 -24.54
N LEU A 117 -23.99 3.15 -24.33
CA LEU A 117 -25.29 2.48 -24.22
C LEU A 117 -25.68 1.75 -25.53
N LYS A 118 -25.47 2.41 -26.68
CA LYS A 118 -25.68 1.79 -28.01
C LYS A 118 -24.77 0.58 -28.21
N LYS A 119 -23.50 0.66 -27.77
CA LYS A 119 -22.55 -0.45 -27.88
C LYS A 119 -22.94 -1.65 -27.00
N ALA A 120 -23.47 -1.41 -25.80
CA ALA A 120 -24.01 -2.44 -24.92
C ALA A 120 -25.38 -2.98 -25.36
N ASN A 121 -25.97 -2.42 -26.42
CA ASN A 121 -27.32 -2.73 -26.88
C ASN A 121 -28.39 -2.52 -25.79
N VAL A 122 -28.21 -1.48 -24.97
CA VAL A 122 -29.13 -1.11 -23.89
C VAL A 122 -29.88 0.16 -24.29
N SER A 123 -31.22 0.09 -24.31
CA SER A 123 -32.06 1.26 -24.55
C SER A 123 -32.08 2.19 -23.33
N VAL A 124 -32.15 3.49 -23.58
CA VAL A 124 -32.28 4.53 -22.54
C VAL A 124 -33.59 4.36 -21.75
N ASP A 125 -34.62 3.80 -22.39
CA ASP A 125 -35.93 3.50 -21.79
C ASP A 125 -36.02 2.09 -21.20
N ALA A 126 -34.90 1.38 -21.04
CA ALA A 126 -34.90 0.05 -20.46
C ALA A 126 -35.51 0.07 -19.04
N PRO A 127 -36.55 -0.74 -18.77
CA PRO A 127 -37.21 -0.74 -17.47
C PRO A 127 -36.34 -1.44 -16.42
N ILE A 128 -36.08 -0.73 -15.32
CA ILE A 128 -35.29 -1.20 -14.19
C ILE A 128 -36.19 -1.43 -12.99
N THR A 129 -36.02 -2.58 -12.36
CA THR A 129 -36.68 -2.92 -11.09
C THR A 129 -35.61 -3.22 -10.06
N ALA A 130 -35.50 -2.40 -9.02
CA ALA A 130 -34.52 -2.55 -7.96
C ALA A 130 -35.08 -2.05 -6.63
N SER A 131 -34.85 -2.81 -5.57
CA SER A 131 -35.18 -2.44 -4.19
C SER A 131 -33.95 -2.61 -3.34
N VAL A 132 -33.37 -1.49 -2.91
CA VAL A 132 -32.13 -1.45 -2.13
C VAL A 132 -32.32 -0.54 -0.93
N GLU A 133 -32.02 -1.04 0.28
CA GLU A 133 -32.10 -0.31 1.54
C GLU A 133 -30.75 -0.32 2.25
N ASN A 134 -30.29 0.85 2.68
CA ASN A 134 -29.07 1.10 3.42
C ASN A 134 -27.78 0.72 2.65
N PHE A 135 -27.75 0.91 1.33
CA PHE A 135 -26.53 0.71 0.51
C PHE A 135 -25.84 2.04 0.26
N THR A 136 -24.54 2.02 -0.05
CA THR A 136 -23.88 3.23 -0.57
C THR A 136 -24.34 3.50 -1.99
N LEU A 137 -24.39 4.77 -2.41
CA LEU A 137 -24.73 5.14 -3.80
C LEU A 137 -23.89 4.37 -4.83
N SER A 138 -22.59 4.20 -4.56
CA SER A 138 -21.68 3.38 -5.36
C SER A 138 -22.14 1.93 -5.48
N SER A 139 -22.49 1.27 -4.37
CA SER A 139 -23.00 -0.10 -4.38
C SER A 139 -24.37 -0.20 -5.06
N THR A 140 -25.25 0.77 -4.86
CA THR A 140 -26.58 0.83 -5.48
C THR A 140 -26.47 0.95 -7.00
N LEU A 141 -25.61 1.86 -7.50
CA LEU A 141 -25.33 1.98 -8.93
C LEU A 141 -24.71 0.70 -9.50
N LYS A 142 -23.74 0.09 -8.81
CA LYS A 142 -23.18 -1.21 -9.24
C LYS A 142 -24.26 -2.28 -9.33
N HIS A 143 -25.19 -2.33 -8.38
CA HIS A 143 -26.26 -3.32 -8.36
C HIS A 143 -27.22 -3.13 -9.53
N ILE A 144 -27.69 -1.90 -9.77
CA ILE A 144 -28.61 -1.56 -10.87
C ILE A 144 -27.97 -1.79 -12.24
N LEU A 145 -26.71 -1.38 -12.41
CA LEU A 145 -26.02 -1.45 -13.70
C LEU A 145 -25.51 -2.86 -14.04
N LYS A 146 -25.39 -3.76 -13.04
CA LYS A 146 -24.91 -5.14 -13.23
C LYS A 146 -25.76 -5.91 -14.24
N ASP A 147 -27.08 -5.77 -14.17
CA ASP A 147 -28.01 -6.49 -15.05
C ASP A 147 -27.94 -6.00 -16.50
N LEU A 148 -27.52 -4.74 -16.68
CA LEU A 148 -27.32 -4.10 -17.98
C LEU A 148 -25.87 -4.21 -18.48
N LYS A 149 -24.97 -4.85 -17.72
CA LYS A 149 -23.52 -4.92 -17.97
C LYS A 149 -22.83 -3.56 -18.14
N LEU A 150 -23.42 -2.51 -17.56
CA LEU A 150 -22.86 -1.17 -17.58
C LEU A 150 -21.98 -0.93 -16.34
N GLN A 151 -21.08 0.04 -16.43
CA GLN A 151 -20.24 0.52 -15.35
C GLN A 151 -20.40 2.04 -15.19
N PHE A 152 -19.88 2.58 -14.10
CA PHE A 152 -19.80 4.03 -13.91
C PHE A 152 -18.40 4.44 -13.49
N GLY A 153 -18.04 5.69 -13.78
CA GLY A 153 -16.81 6.29 -13.29
C GLY A 153 -16.85 7.81 -13.35
N ILE A 154 -15.80 8.43 -12.85
CA ILE A 154 -15.72 9.89 -12.68
C ILE A 154 -14.84 10.46 -13.79
N VAL A 155 -15.41 11.30 -14.63
CA VAL A 155 -14.71 11.97 -15.74
C VAL A 155 -14.93 13.47 -15.59
N GLU A 156 -13.83 14.22 -15.45
CA GLU A 156 -13.86 15.69 -15.36
C GLU A 156 -14.77 16.30 -14.28
N GLY A 157 -15.00 15.58 -13.18
CA GLY A 157 -15.89 16.01 -12.08
C GLY A 157 -17.36 15.63 -12.26
N GLU A 158 -17.70 14.88 -13.31
CA GLU A 158 -19.03 14.35 -13.56
C GLU A 158 -19.04 12.82 -13.43
N LEU A 159 -20.17 12.26 -12.99
CA LEU A 159 -20.36 10.81 -12.95
C LEU A 159 -20.89 10.34 -14.31
N VAL A 160 -20.10 9.54 -15.03
CA VAL A 160 -20.47 9.02 -16.36
C VAL A 160 -20.80 7.53 -16.26
N ILE A 161 -21.94 7.12 -16.83
CA ILE A 161 -22.38 5.73 -16.91
C ILE A 161 -22.22 5.22 -18.35
N GLY A 162 -21.55 4.08 -18.54
CA GLY A 162 -21.30 3.47 -19.85
C GLY A 162 -20.76 2.03 -19.78
N ASP A 163 -20.76 1.32 -20.91
CA ASP A 163 -20.28 -0.07 -21.10
C ASP A 163 -18.80 -0.25 -20.73
N ALA A 164 -17.98 0.67 -21.23
CA ALA A 164 -16.58 0.79 -20.89
C ALA A 164 -16.34 2.26 -20.56
N LEU A 165 -16.01 2.55 -19.30
CA LEU A 165 -15.28 3.79 -19.03
C LEU A 165 -14.15 3.88 -20.04
N PRO A 166 -13.89 5.03 -20.67
CA PRO A 166 -12.81 5.16 -21.64
C PRO A 166 -11.50 4.77 -20.96
N ALA A 167 -11.14 3.50 -21.10
CA ALA A 167 -9.89 2.93 -20.63
C ALA A 167 -8.73 3.66 -21.29
N ALA A 168 -8.96 4.40 -22.37
CA ALA A 168 -7.99 5.29 -23.01
C ALA A 168 -7.38 6.34 -22.05
N GLU A 169 -8.11 6.89 -21.07
CA GLU A 169 -7.51 7.84 -20.11
C GLU A 169 -6.92 7.16 -18.87
N VAL A 170 -7.47 6.01 -18.47
CA VAL A 170 -6.92 5.22 -17.36
C VAL A 170 -5.64 4.49 -17.79
N GLU A 171 -5.54 4.04 -19.05
CA GLU A 171 -4.34 3.47 -19.65
C GLU A 171 -3.33 4.54 -20.06
N ALA A 172 -3.75 5.73 -20.52
CA ALA A 172 -2.82 6.84 -20.78
C ALA A 172 -2.23 7.39 -19.48
N LYS A 173 -3.01 7.49 -18.39
CA LYS A 173 -2.48 7.80 -17.05
C LYS A 173 -1.73 6.63 -16.44
N ALA A 174 -2.07 5.37 -16.73
CA ALA A 174 -1.24 4.23 -16.32
C ALA A 174 0.09 4.16 -17.09
N LYS A 175 0.17 4.63 -18.34
CA LYS A 175 1.41 4.73 -19.11
C LYS A 175 2.27 5.93 -18.72
N VAL A 176 1.67 7.09 -18.40
CA VAL A 176 2.41 8.24 -17.84
C VAL A 176 2.81 7.99 -16.37
N ALA A 177 1.99 7.27 -15.61
CA ALA A 177 2.38 6.76 -14.29
C ALA A 177 3.42 5.64 -14.39
N ALA A 178 3.42 4.78 -15.42
CA ALA A 178 4.46 3.76 -15.61
C ALA A 178 5.84 4.36 -15.93
N VAL A 179 5.90 5.47 -16.68
CA VAL A 179 7.18 6.16 -16.98
C VAL A 179 7.64 7.07 -15.82
N ALA A 180 6.75 7.50 -14.91
CA ALA A 180 7.11 8.20 -13.68
C ALA A 180 7.32 7.26 -12.46
N ALA A 181 6.79 6.03 -12.51
CA ALA A 181 6.90 5.00 -11.47
C ALA A 181 8.12 4.07 -11.63
N GLU A 182 8.82 4.11 -12.76
CA GLU A 182 10.06 3.35 -12.96
C GLU A 182 11.23 3.87 -12.08
N ALA A 183 11.01 4.95 -11.33
CA ALA A 183 11.92 5.42 -10.29
C ALA A 183 11.46 5.12 -8.85
N LEU A 184 10.23 4.64 -8.60
CA LEU A 184 9.76 4.43 -7.22
C LEU A 184 8.46 3.59 -7.07
N VAL A 185 8.40 2.36 -7.61
CA VAL A 185 7.38 1.37 -7.19
C VAL A 185 7.98 -0.03 -7.13
N VAL A 186 8.30 -0.46 -5.91
CA VAL A 186 8.21 -1.87 -5.49
C VAL A 186 7.12 -1.87 -4.40
N ASP A 187 6.31 -2.94 -4.35
CA ASP A 187 5.27 -3.23 -3.35
C ASP A 187 3.81 -2.90 -3.71
N VAL A 188 3.28 -3.59 -4.74
CA VAL A 188 1.93 -4.19 -4.68
C VAL A 188 2.00 -5.59 -5.32
N ALA A 189 2.69 -6.52 -4.67
CA ALA A 189 2.86 -7.89 -5.18
C ALA A 189 3.13 -8.90 -4.05
N GLU A 190 2.35 -8.88 -2.96
CA GLU A 190 2.43 -9.94 -1.93
C GLU A 190 1.22 -10.88 -1.98
N ALA A 191 -0.01 -10.38 -2.08
CA ALA A 191 -1.19 -11.24 -2.02
C ALA A 191 -1.43 -12.09 -3.31
N ALA A 192 -1.11 -11.56 -4.50
CA ALA A 192 -1.18 -12.33 -5.76
C ALA A 192 0.08 -13.18 -6.00
N VAL A 193 1.20 -12.81 -5.38
CA VAL A 193 2.48 -13.53 -5.51
C VAL A 193 2.49 -14.80 -4.69
N VAL A 194 1.89 -14.83 -3.50
CA VAL A 194 1.77 -16.06 -2.70
C VAL A 194 1.01 -17.17 -3.47
N ALA A 195 0.06 -16.82 -4.34
CA ALA A 195 -0.64 -17.77 -5.19
C ALA A 195 0.17 -18.24 -6.42
N GLY A 196 0.96 -17.35 -7.04
CA GLY A 196 1.84 -17.72 -8.17
C GLY A 196 3.12 -18.47 -7.74
N VAL A 197 3.56 -18.27 -6.51
CA VAL A 197 4.76 -18.85 -5.89
C VAL A 197 4.68 -20.35 -5.67
N MET A 198 3.49 -20.94 -5.52
CA MET A 198 3.38 -22.39 -5.29
C MET A 198 3.55 -23.23 -6.56
N LEU A 199 3.50 -22.63 -7.76
CA LEU A 199 3.58 -23.35 -9.03
C LEU A 199 4.93 -23.21 -9.75
N GLN A 200 5.80 -22.28 -9.32
CA GLN A 200 7.13 -22.09 -9.87
C GLN A 200 8.16 -22.34 -8.76
N GLY A 201 9.12 -23.23 -8.99
CA GLY A 201 10.04 -23.77 -7.98
C GLY A 201 10.64 -22.71 -7.03
N GLY A 202 11.00 -23.15 -5.82
CA GLY A 202 11.41 -22.31 -4.68
C GLY A 202 12.47 -21.23 -4.93
N ASP A 203 13.14 -21.26 -6.10
CA ASP A 203 14.05 -20.24 -6.57
C ASP A 203 13.38 -18.86 -6.77
N ALA A 204 12.11 -18.78 -7.19
CA ALA A 204 11.43 -17.50 -7.43
C ALA A 204 11.19 -16.69 -6.13
N VAL A 205 10.75 -17.38 -5.07
CA VAL A 205 10.58 -16.78 -3.73
C VAL A 205 11.92 -16.35 -3.16
N GLY A 206 12.93 -17.20 -3.29
CA GLY A 206 14.29 -16.89 -2.85
C GLY A 206 14.83 -15.64 -3.55
N GLN A 207 14.60 -15.50 -4.86
CA GLN A 207 15.02 -14.32 -5.61
C GLN A 207 14.29 -13.05 -5.18
N GLN A 208 12.98 -13.10 -4.94
CA GLN A 208 12.25 -11.92 -4.46
C GLN A 208 12.70 -11.52 -3.05
N PHE A 209 12.84 -12.48 -2.15
CA PHE A 209 13.36 -12.24 -0.82
C PHE A 209 14.76 -11.61 -0.86
N GLN A 210 15.64 -12.09 -1.74
CA GLN A 210 16.95 -11.50 -1.97
C GLN A 210 16.88 -10.06 -2.47
N ARG A 211 15.92 -9.71 -3.34
CA ARG A 211 15.73 -8.33 -3.82
C ARG A 211 15.36 -7.37 -2.68
N HIS A 212 14.37 -7.73 -1.86
CA HIS A 212 13.98 -6.91 -0.71
C HIS A 212 15.13 -6.78 0.30
N HIS A 213 15.80 -7.88 0.63
CA HIS A 213 16.95 -7.86 1.53
C HIS A 213 18.10 -7.00 1.04
N LYS A 214 18.40 -7.01 -0.27
CA LYS A 214 19.45 -6.17 -0.85
C LYS A 214 19.18 -4.68 -0.63
N SER A 215 17.93 -4.25 -0.77
CA SER A 215 17.54 -2.85 -0.54
C SER A 215 17.70 -2.43 0.93
N LEU A 216 17.27 -3.27 1.87
CA LEU A 216 17.43 -3.03 3.31
C LEU A 216 18.89 -3.01 3.72
N LEU A 217 19.68 -3.96 3.21
CA LEU A 217 21.11 -4.02 3.46
C LEU A 217 21.83 -2.76 2.97
N GLN A 218 21.51 -2.29 1.76
CA GLN A 218 22.10 -1.08 1.22
C GLN A 218 21.74 0.14 2.08
N ALA A 219 20.49 0.25 2.56
CA ALA A 219 20.08 1.33 3.45
C ALA A 219 20.85 1.32 4.78
N GLU A 220 21.03 0.14 5.40
CA GLU A 220 21.78 0.00 6.65
C GLU A 220 23.30 0.26 6.46
N LEU A 221 23.88 -0.15 5.33
CA LEU A 221 25.28 0.19 5.02
C LEU A 221 25.49 1.69 4.81
N ASN A 222 24.52 2.37 4.18
CA ASN A 222 24.56 3.82 4.04
C ASN A 222 24.44 4.51 5.42
N LEU A 223 23.67 3.94 6.35
CA LEU A 223 23.61 4.43 7.73
C LEU A 223 24.97 4.31 8.42
N VAL A 224 25.62 3.15 8.33
CA VAL A 224 26.99 2.97 8.86
C VAL A 224 27.95 3.99 8.27
N GLN A 225 27.90 4.21 6.96
CA GLN A 225 28.75 5.21 6.30
C GLN A 225 28.50 6.63 6.83
N ALA A 226 27.25 7.02 7.00
CA ALA A 226 26.86 8.36 7.44
C ALA A 226 27.23 8.62 8.91
N VAL A 227 27.03 7.63 9.78
CA VAL A 227 27.13 7.79 11.24
C VAL A 227 28.53 7.49 11.76
N CYS A 228 29.18 6.46 11.23
CA CYS A 228 30.48 6.02 11.72
C CYS A 228 31.66 6.61 10.94
N GLN A 229 31.43 7.18 9.75
CA GLN A 229 32.47 7.67 8.83
C GLN A 229 33.67 6.71 8.67
N PRO A 230 33.43 5.42 8.41
CA PRO A 230 34.48 4.42 8.24
C PRO A 230 35.35 4.71 7.01
N THR A 231 36.59 4.22 7.02
CA THR A 231 37.46 4.31 5.83
C THR A 231 36.93 3.44 4.68
N PRO A 232 37.31 3.69 3.42
CA PRO A 232 36.92 2.85 2.29
C PRO A 232 37.26 1.36 2.50
N GLU A 233 38.40 1.06 3.09
CA GLU A 233 38.86 -0.30 3.38
C GLU A 233 37.98 -0.97 4.44
N GLN A 234 37.67 -0.26 5.52
CA GLN A 234 36.75 -0.74 6.55
C GLN A 234 35.35 -1.00 5.97
N MET A 235 34.85 -0.12 5.10
CA MET A 235 33.57 -0.34 4.43
C MET A 235 33.57 -1.57 3.53
N GLN A 236 34.68 -1.84 2.83
CA GLN A 236 34.81 -3.05 2.03
C GLN A 236 34.79 -4.30 2.91
N GLN A 237 35.47 -4.28 4.06
CA GLN A 237 35.47 -5.38 5.03
C GLN A 237 34.09 -5.61 5.63
N ILE A 238 33.37 -4.55 6.01
CA ILE A 238 31.98 -4.65 6.51
C ILE A 238 31.08 -5.28 5.46
N ARG A 239 31.13 -4.80 4.20
CA ARG A 239 30.34 -5.35 3.09
C ARG A 239 30.61 -6.84 2.90
N ALA A 240 31.90 -7.23 2.87
CA ALA A 240 32.29 -8.63 2.72
C ALA A 240 31.81 -9.50 3.90
N SER A 241 31.91 -9.00 5.15
CA SER A 241 31.40 -9.70 6.33
C SER A 241 29.89 -9.88 6.29
N VAL A 242 29.13 -8.84 5.94
CA VAL A 242 27.67 -8.92 5.90
C VAL A 242 27.20 -9.81 4.74
N GLU A 243 27.83 -9.73 3.58
CA GLU A 243 27.52 -10.61 2.45
C GLU A 243 27.78 -12.08 2.79
N LYS A 244 28.89 -12.39 3.46
CA LYS A 244 29.20 -13.74 3.94
C LYS A 244 28.13 -14.25 4.93
N GLN A 245 27.65 -13.38 5.84
CA GLN A 245 26.58 -13.74 6.77
C GLN A 245 25.24 -13.97 6.06
N ALA A 246 24.89 -13.11 5.10
CA ALA A 246 23.69 -13.24 4.30
C ALA A 246 23.71 -14.52 3.46
N GLN A 247 24.82 -14.84 2.79
CA GLN A 247 24.97 -16.08 2.03
C GLN A 247 24.90 -17.33 2.93
N GLY A 248 25.48 -17.29 4.13
CA GLY A 248 25.41 -18.42 5.06
C GLY A 248 24.00 -18.69 5.61
N LYS A 249 23.17 -17.65 5.75
CA LYS A 249 21.80 -17.76 6.29
C LYS A 249 20.72 -17.92 5.22
N LEU A 250 20.90 -17.32 4.05
CA LEU A 250 19.93 -17.32 2.95
C LEU A 250 20.32 -18.25 1.80
N GLY A 251 21.62 -18.44 1.60
CA GLY A 251 22.21 -19.16 0.48
C GLY A 251 22.75 -20.54 0.84
N GLY A 252 22.34 -21.10 1.98
CA GLY A 252 22.53 -22.52 2.24
C GLY A 252 21.81 -23.30 1.15
N LYS A 253 22.50 -23.61 0.04
CA LYS A 253 22.06 -24.63 -0.91
C LYS A 253 21.64 -25.82 -0.06
N PRO A 254 20.39 -26.31 -0.15
CA PRO A 254 19.99 -27.49 0.60
C PRO A 254 21.06 -28.54 0.40
N LYS A 255 21.72 -28.96 1.49
CA LYS A 255 22.77 -29.97 1.42
C LYS A 255 22.13 -31.21 0.81
N ALA A 256 22.54 -31.54 -0.42
CA ALA A 256 22.02 -32.62 -1.26
C ALA A 256 20.54 -32.52 -1.66
N ALA A 257 20.26 -32.74 -2.95
CA ALA A 257 18.90 -32.78 -3.51
C ALA A 257 17.98 -33.84 -2.86
N GLY A 258 18.53 -34.80 -2.11
CA GLY A 258 17.78 -35.80 -1.35
C GLY A 258 17.05 -35.24 -0.11
N ASP A 259 17.65 -34.31 0.62
CA ASP A 259 17.06 -33.77 1.85
C ASP A 259 16.01 -32.70 1.55
N ALA A 260 16.13 -32.00 0.42
CA ALA A 260 15.13 -31.01 -0.01
C ALA A 260 13.77 -31.67 -0.33
N ALA A 261 13.76 -32.84 -0.98
CA ALA A 261 12.53 -33.57 -1.27
C ALA A 261 11.85 -34.04 0.03
N GLN A 262 12.62 -34.57 1.00
CA GLN A 262 12.07 -34.99 2.29
C GLN A 262 11.60 -33.82 3.16
N ASN A 263 12.26 -32.66 3.08
CA ASN A 263 11.88 -31.49 3.87
C ASN A 263 10.68 -30.74 3.26
N VAL A 264 10.54 -30.72 1.93
CA VAL A 264 9.33 -30.20 1.25
C VAL A 264 8.15 -31.13 1.47
N GLU A 265 8.33 -32.45 1.40
CA GLU A 265 7.27 -33.43 1.71
C GLU A 265 6.88 -33.39 3.20
N GLY A 266 7.87 -33.22 4.09
CA GLY A 266 7.68 -33.01 5.52
C GLY A 266 6.94 -31.71 5.83
N GLN A 267 7.29 -30.60 5.15
CA GLN A 267 6.57 -29.33 5.26
C GLN A 267 5.16 -29.43 4.68
N LYS A 268 4.94 -30.08 3.54
CA LYS A 268 3.60 -30.34 3.00
C LYS A 268 2.76 -31.13 3.99
N ARG A 269 3.30 -32.20 4.59
CA ARG A 269 2.62 -32.98 5.63
C ARG A 269 2.38 -32.18 6.91
N ALA A 270 3.28 -31.30 7.32
CA ALA A 270 3.11 -30.44 8.48
C ALA A 270 2.06 -29.34 8.25
N VAL A 271 2.05 -28.73 7.06
CA VAL A 271 1.01 -27.75 6.63
C VAL A 271 -0.36 -28.42 6.56
N LEU A 272 -0.44 -29.66 6.06
CA LEU A 272 -1.69 -30.44 6.01
C LEU A 272 -2.17 -30.89 7.40
N ARG A 273 -1.27 -31.25 8.32
CA ARG A 273 -1.65 -31.70 9.68
C ARG A 273 -1.91 -30.57 10.67
N GLN A 274 -1.26 -29.41 10.53
CA GLN A 274 -1.44 -28.24 11.40
C GLN A 274 -1.20 -26.93 10.63
N PRO A 275 -2.22 -26.38 9.94
CA PRO A 275 -2.10 -25.11 9.23
C PRO A 275 -1.79 -23.89 10.12
N VAL A 276 -1.84 -24.04 11.44
CA VAL A 276 -1.57 -22.96 12.42
C VAL A 276 -0.10 -22.91 12.84
N ALA A 277 0.65 -24.03 12.83
CA ALA A 277 2.01 -24.07 13.37
C ALA A 277 3.06 -23.52 12.39
N VAL A 278 2.88 -23.71 11.08
CA VAL A 278 3.84 -23.26 10.05
C VAL A 278 3.76 -21.75 9.82
N ALA A 279 2.60 -21.13 10.03
CA ALA A 279 2.42 -19.68 9.94
C ALA A 279 3.14 -18.89 11.06
N GLN A 280 3.62 -19.56 12.11
CA GLN A 280 4.35 -18.93 13.22
C GLN A 280 5.87 -19.05 13.13
N ALA A 281 6.41 -19.86 12.21
CA ALA A 281 7.81 -19.78 11.82
C ALA A 281 8.00 -18.57 10.90
N ASN A 282 7.58 -17.39 11.37
CA ASN A 282 7.77 -16.14 10.68
C ASN A 282 9.29 -15.98 10.52
N PRO A 283 9.85 -16.02 9.31
CA PRO A 283 11.26 -15.74 9.11
C PRO A 283 11.47 -14.35 9.70
N GLY A 284 12.13 -14.28 10.86
CA GLY A 284 12.06 -13.11 11.74
C GLY A 284 12.32 -11.81 10.99
N ASP A 285 11.74 -10.69 11.47
CA ASP A 285 11.72 -9.38 10.79
C ASP A 285 13.00 -9.16 9.93
N PRO A 286 12.86 -9.12 8.59
CA PRO A 286 14.01 -9.07 7.68
C PRO A 286 14.92 -7.86 7.96
N LEU A 287 14.35 -6.77 8.48
CA LEU A 287 15.11 -5.60 8.90
C LEU A 287 15.94 -5.90 10.16
N LYS A 288 15.36 -6.56 11.16
CA LYS A 288 16.08 -6.98 12.37
C LYS A 288 17.25 -7.91 12.01
N LEU A 289 16.99 -8.90 11.16
CA LEU A 289 18.03 -9.83 10.71
C LEU A 289 19.19 -9.09 10.01
N THR A 290 18.85 -8.16 9.11
CA THR A 290 19.84 -7.33 8.40
C THR A 290 20.64 -6.47 9.38
N ARG A 291 19.98 -5.82 10.35
CA ARG A 291 20.63 -5.02 11.39
C ARG A 291 21.55 -5.84 12.28
N ASP A 292 21.14 -7.05 12.67
CA ASP A 292 21.96 -7.95 13.48
C ASP A 292 23.26 -8.32 12.74
N TRP A 293 23.18 -8.55 11.42
CA TRP A 293 24.37 -8.81 10.59
C TRP A 293 25.30 -7.60 10.48
N VAL A 294 24.73 -6.43 10.21
CA VAL A 294 25.48 -5.17 10.10
C VAL A 294 26.11 -4.80 11.44
N ALA A 295 25.37 -4.92 12.54
CA ALA A 295 25.87 -4.66 13.90
C ALA A 295 27.06 -5.55 14.25
N LYS A 296 26.99 -6.84 13.89
CA LYS A 296 28.10 -7.77 14.06
C LYS A 296 29.32 -7.36 13.24
N ALA A 297 29.14 -7.02 11.96
CA ALA A 297 30.24 -6.58 11.09
C ALA A 297 30.86 -5.24 11.53
N VAL A 298 30.04 -4.30 12.00
CA VAL A 298 30.48 -3.02 12.58
C VAL A 298 31.35 -3.27 13.81
N LYS A 299 30.93 -4.16 14.72
CA LYS A 299 31.72 -4.51 15.91
C LYS A 299 33.04 -5.21 15.58
N GLU A 300 33.08 -5.98 14.50
CA GLU A 300 34.30 -6.70 14.05
C GLU A 300 35.35 -5.78 13.41
N HIS A 301 34.91 -4.75 12.66
CA HIS A 301 35.81 -3.98 11.77
C HIS A 301 35.99 -2.51 12.13
N LEU A 302 35.16 -1.96 13.02
CA LEU A 302 35.25 -0.56 13.45
C LEU A 302 35.75 -0.45 14.90
N SER A 303 36.17 0.77 15.26
CA SER A 303 36.50 1.09 16.65
C SER A 303 35.29 0.95 17.57
N GLU A 304 35.54 0.75 18.86
CA GLU A 304 34.48 0.63 19.88
C GLU A 304 33.57 1.87 19.91
N ASP A 305 34.14 3.08 19.76
CA ASP A 305 33.39 4.34 19.72
C ASP A 305 32.45 4.41 18.50
N GLN A 306 32.92 3.98 17.32
CA GLN A 306 32.09 3.92 16.11
C GLN A 306 30.97 2.88 16.27
N ALA A 307 31.28 1.71 16.82
CA ALA A 307 30.28 0.67 17.08
C ALA A 307 29.22 1.12 18.09
N ALA A 308 29.62 1.83 19.16
CA ALA A 308 28.71 2.41 20.14
C ALA A 308 27.83 3.51 19.52
N THR A 309 28.39 4.32 18.61
CA THR A 309 27.65 5.35 17.88
C THR A 309 26.58 4.72 16.98
N TYR A 310 26.94 3.71 16.20
CA TYR A 310 25.99 2.94 15.40
C TYR A 310 24.88 2.31 16.26
N ALA A 311 25.23 1.67 17.38
CA ALA A 311 24.25 1.04 18.26
C ALA A 311 23.25 2.06 18.85
N ARG A 312 23.71 3.25 19.23
CA ARG A 312 22.85 4.34 19.72
C ARG A 312 21.87 4.82 18.65
N GLU A 313 22.36 5.01 17.43
CA GLU A 313 21.52 5.43 16.30
C GLU A 313 20.46 4.36 15.97
N VAL A 314 20.84 3.08 15.90
CA VAL A 314 19.89 1.99 15.67
C VAL A 314 18.82 1.94 16.75
N ALA A 315 19.20 2.09 18.02
CA ALA A 315 18.27 2.11 19.15
C ALA A 315 17.30 3.31 19.05
N GLN A 316 17.79 4.50 18.71
CA GLN A 316 16.95 5.68 18.50
C GLN A 316 15.93 5.44 17.38
N ARG A 317 16.37 4.97 16.22
CA ARG A 317 15.48 4.68 15.08
C ARG A 317 14.45 3.61 15.39
N GLN A 318 14.79 2.62 16.22
CA GLN A 318 13.84 1.61 16.70
C GLN A 318 12.79 2.24 17.63
N ALA A 319 13.20 3.13 18.54
CA ALA A 319 12.27 3.87 19.39
C ALA A 319 11.32 4.75 18.56
N ASP A 320 11.85 5.51 17.61
CA ASP A 320 11.06 6.37 16.72
C ASP A 320 10.06 5.55 15.87
N ARG A 321 10.50 4.41 15.32
CA ARG A 321 9.62 3.51 14.55
C ARG A 321 8.49 2.97 15.41
N ARG A 322 8.79 2.56 16.65
CA ARG A 322 7.80 2.07 17.61
C ARG A 322 6.77 3.15 17.93
N GLU A 323 7.22 4.35 18.28
CA GLU A 323 6.35 5.50 18.57
C GLU A 323 5.45 5.82 17.37
N ALA A 324 6.02 5.95 16.17
CA ALA A 324 5.26 6.20 14.94
C ALA A 324 4.22 5.10 14.65
N SER A 325 4.58 3.83 14.87
CA SER A 325 3.68 2.70 14.66
C SER A 325 2.51 2.73 15.67
N ILE A 326 2.76 3.05 16.93
CA ILE A 326 1.73 3.22 17.95
C ILE A 326 0.78 4.34 17.55
N HIS A 327 1.31 5.50 17.15
CA HIS A 327 0.49 6.63 16.71
C HIS A 327 -0.38 6.28 15.51
N ALA A 328 0.16 5.57 14.53
CA ALA A 328 -0.62 5.16 13.36
C ALA A 328 -1.73 4.16 13.71
N ILE A 329 -1.47 3.22 14.61
CA ILE A 329 -2.47 2.29 15.14
C ILE A 329 -3.58 3.07 15.87
N VAL A 330 -3.22 4.01 16.74
CA VAL A 330 -4.19 4.81 17.49
C VAL A 330 -5.00 5.73 16.59
N ALA A 331 -4.36 6.40 15.62
CA ALA A 331 -5.04 7.21 14.61
C ALA A 331 -6.04 6.36 13.81
N ARG A 332 -5.69 5.09 13.56
CA ARG A 332 -6.60 4.16 12.90
C ARG A 332 -7.79 3.78 13.80
N PHE A 333 -7.57 3.51 15.08
CA PHE A 333 -8.68 3.31 16.03
C PHE A 333 -9.57 4.54 16.13
N ASP A 334 -8.98 5.73 16.16
CA ASP A 334 -9.71 7.00 16.23
C ASP A 334 -10.63 7.20 15.02
N ARG A 335 -10.14 6.88 13.82
CA ARG A 335 -10.94 6.96 12.59
C ARG A 335 -12.21 6.09 12.65
N ASP A 336 -12.08 4.88 13.19
CA ASP A 336 -13.15 3.89 13.13
C ASP A 336 -14.05 3.92 14.38
N LEU A 337 -13.54 4.38 15.52
CA LEU A 337 -14.25 4.41 16.82
C LEU A 337 -14.60 5.81 17.31
N ILE A 338 -14.06 6.87 16.67
CA ILE A 338 -14.21 8.27 17.07
C ILE A 338 -13.79 8.44 18.54
N LEU A 339 -12.51 8.28 18.82
CA LEU A 339 -12.00 8.29 20.19
C LEU A 339 -11.98 9.71 20.76
N SER A 340 -12.16 9.84 22.07
CA SER A 340 -11.87 11.08 22.77
C SER A 340 -10.36 11.28 22.93
N THR A 341 -9.93 12.50 23.25
CA THR A 341 -8.51 12.79 23.54
C THR A 341 -7.98 11.91 24.68
N GLN A 342 -8.74 11.79 25.76
CA GLN A 342 -8.36 10.95 26.90
C GLN A 342 -8.23 9.47 26.52
N GLN A 343 -9.14 8.95 25.68
CA GLN A 343 -9.06 7.56 25.21
C GLN A 343 -7.81 7.34 24.35
N ARG A 344 -7.49 8.27 23.44
CA ARG A 344 -6.27 8.18 22.62
C ARG A 344 -5.01 8.14 23.48
N GLU A 345 -4.91 8.99 24.49
CA GLU A 345 -3.77 9.02 25.42
C GLU A 345 -3.65 7.72 26.22
N GLN A 346 -4.76 7.22 26.77
CA GLN A 346 -4.78 5.97 27.54
C GLN A 346 -4.40 4.76 26.70
N ILE A 347 -4.94 4.65 25.48
CA ILE A 347 -4.60 3.56 24.55
C ILE A 347 -3.13 3.69 24.12
N THR A 348 -2.64 4.90 23.82
CA THR A 348 -1.24 5.14 23.45
C THR A 348 -0.30 4.70 24.58
N ALA A 349 -0.58 5.09 25.82
CA ALA A 349 0.21 4.68 26.98
C ALA A 349 0.20 3.16 27.16
N LYS A 350 -0.98 2.53 27.09
CA LYS A 350 -1.13 1.08 27.25
C LYS A 350 -0.39 0.30 26.16
N LEU A 351 -0.47 0.73 24.90
CA LEU A 351 0.27 0.14 23.77
C LEU A 351 1.77 0.38 23.88
N THR A 352 2.18 1.52 24.43
CA THR A 352 3.58 1.79 24.73
C THR A 352 4.08 0.79 25.76
N ASP A 353 3.44 0.67 26.91
CA ASP A 353 3.89 -0.23 27.99
C ASP A 353 3.89 -1.72 27.59
N ASN A 354 3.00 -2.10 26.68
CA ASN A 354 2.80 -3.50 26.26
C ASN A 354 3.19 -3.74 24.80
N TRP A 355 4.12 -2.96 24.27
CA TRP A 355 4.50 -3.01 22.86
C TRP A 355 4.98 -4.41 22.44
N ASN A 356 4.53 -4.85 21.27
CA ASN A 356 4.99 -6.07 20.62
C ASN A 356 5.48 -5.75 19.21
N GLU A 357 6.72 -6.15 18.89
CA GLU A 357 7.36 -5.82 17.62
C GLU A 357 6.62 -6.37 16.39
N SER A 358 5.83 -7.45 16.54
CA SER A 358 4.99 -7.95 15.45
C SER A 358 3.92 -6.95 15.00
N TRP A 359 3.56 -5.98 15.86
CA TRP A 359 2.64 -4.89 15.52
C TRP A 359 3.31 -3.80 14.66
N ALA A 360 4.64 -3.76 14.55
CA ALA A 360 5.33 -2.83 13.65
C ALA A 360 5.16 -3.26 12.18
N THR A 361 5.30 -4.55 11.88
CA THR A 361 5.16 -5.07 10.50
C THR A 361 3.74 -4.88 9.99
N SER A 362 2.80 -5.07 10.89
CA SER A 362 1.38 -4.80 10.75
C SER A 362 1.08 -3.37 10.25
N HIS A 363 1.84 -2.38 10.73
CA HIS A 363 1.64 -0.98 10.34
C HIS A 363 1.89 -0.72 8.83
N LEU A 364 2.83 -1.43 8.20
CA LEU A 364 3.05 -1.29 6.75
C LEU A 364 1.81 -1.70 5.94
N HIS A 365 1.07 -2.70 6.43
CA HIS A 365 -0.19 -3.08 5.81
C HIS A 365 -1.30 -2.07 6.06
N ILE A 366 -1.32 -1.36 7.20
CA ILE A 366 -2.32 -0.32 7.48
C ILE A 366 -2.27 0.81 6.44
N LEU A 367 -1.09 1.16 5.93
CA LEU A 367 -0.94 2.19 4.90
C LEU A 367 -1.55 1.79 3.56
N ASN A 368 -1.60 0.48 3.27
CA ASN A 368 -2.00 -0.04 1.96
C ASN A 368 -3.38 -0.75 1.97
N ALA A 369 -3.82 -1.23 3.13
CA ALA A 369 -5.04 -1.98 3.30
C ALA A 369 -5.94 -1.28 4.31
N ASP A 370 -6.98 -0.64 3.79
CA ASP A 370 -7.93 0.14 4.55
C ASP A 370 -8.75 -0.66 5.56
N ASN A 371 -8.60 -1.98 5.66
CA ASN A 371 -9.45 -2.83 6.51
C ASN A 371 -8.68 -3.73 7.47
N TRP A 372 -7.35 -3.60 7.56
CA TRP A 372 -6.57 -4.56 8.33
C TRP A 372 -6.10 -3.97 9.66
N PHE A 373 -6.29 -4.72 10.76
CA PHE A 373 -5.73 -4.37 12.07
C PHE A 373 -4.74 -5.42 12.59
N PRO A 374 -3.66 -5.00 13.26
CA PRO A 374 -2.82 -5.92 14.03
C PRO A 374 -3.63 -6.69 15.06
N ASN A 375 -3.18 -7.91 15.38
CA ASN A 375 -3.75 -8.71 16.46
C ASN A 375 -3.34 -8.17 17.84
N ILE A 376 -3.87 -6.99 18.19
CA ILE A 376 -3.66 -6.34 19.49
C ILE A 376 -4.61 -6.96 20.51
N PRO A 377 -4.12 -7.47 21.66
CA PRO A 377 -4.97 -8.00 22.73
C PRO A 377 -6.06 -7.01 23.15
N GLU A 378 -7.29 -7.52 23.29
CA GLU A 378 -8.46 -6.69 23.58
C GLU A 378 -8.35 -5.83 24.85
N PRO A 379 -7.76 -6.30 25.97
CA PRO A 379 -7.63 -5.48 27.18
C PRO A 379 -6.87 -4.17 26.96
N TYR A 380 -6.01 -4.08 25.94
CA TYR A 380 -5.23 -2.86 25.68
C TYR A 380 -6.05 -1.74 25.04
N VAL A 381 -7.24 -2.05 24.52
CA VAL A 381 -8.12 -1.09 23.83
C VAL A 381 -9.49 -1.03 24.50
N VAL A 382 -10.13 -2.18 24.69
CA VAL A 382 -11.53 -2.32 25.12
C VAL A 382 -11.79 -1.74 26.50
N GLU A 383 -10.80 -1.74 27.40
CA GLU A 383 -10.91 -1.14 28.75
C GLU A 383 -11.27 0.35 28.68
N PHE A 384 -10.85 1.06 27.62
CA PHE A 384 -11.02 2.50 27.47
C PHE A 384 -12.22 2.88 26.58
N LEU A 385 -12.89 1.92 25.95
CA LEU A 385 -13.99 2.18 25.01
C LEU A 385 -15.35 2.31 25.70
N THR A 386 -16.24 3.15 25.14
CA THR A 386 -17.66 3.20 25.53
C THR A 386 -18.40 1.93 25.10
N PRO A 387 -19.59 1.64 25.66
CA PRO A 387 -20.39 0.49 25.24
C PRO A 387 -20.67 0.44 23.73
N GLU A 388 -20.94 1.59 23.10
CA GLU A 388 -21.22 1.70 21.67
C GLU A 388 -19.96 1.42 20.84
N GLN A 389 -18.82 2.00 21.23
CA GLN A 389 -17.53 1.75 20.58
C GLN A 389 -17.12 0.28 20.67
N LYS A 390 -17.43 -0.42 21.77
CA LYS A 390 -17.17 -1.86 21.94
C LYS A 390 -17.94 -2.70 20.91
N ILE A 391 -19.14 -2.29 20.52
CA ILE A 391 -19.93 -2.98 19.48
C ILE A 391 -19.22 -2.81 18.12
N ILE A 392 -18.85 -1.58 17.76
CA ILE A 392 -18.13 -1.27 16.51
C ILE A 392 -16.79 -2.02 16.47
N TRP A 393 -16.04 -2.01 17.58
CA TRP A 393 -14.77 -2.73 17.71
C TRP A 393 -14.92 -4.24 17.41
N LYS A 394 -15.91 -4.91 18.01
CA LYS A 394 -16.18 -6.33 17.78
C LYS A 394 -16.55 -6.61 16.31
N GLN A 395 -17.32 -5.72 15.69
CA GLN A 395 -17.69 -5.84 14.28
C GLN A 395 -16.48 -5.65 13.35
N ASN A 396 -15.61 -4.68 13.61
CA ASN A 396 -14.41 -4.48 12.79
C ASN A 396 -13.40 -5.63 12.95
N ARG A 397 -13.27 -6.19 14.17
CA ARG A 397 -12.40 -7.35 14.41
C ARG A 397 -12.89 -8.62 13.71
N SER A 398 -14.19 -8.85 13.61
CA SER A 398 -14.70 -10.03 12.91
C SER A 398 -14.44 -9.93 11.40
N GLN A 399 -14.48 -8.73 10.82
CA GLN A 399 -14.11 -8.50 9.42
C GLN A 399 -12.62 -8.79 9.16
N ASN A 400 -11.72 -8.44 10.08
CA ASN A 400 -10.31 -8.84 10.01
C ASN A 400 -10.10 -10.35 10.01
N ARG A 401 -10.86 -11.07 10.85
CA ARG A 401 -10.75 -12.54 10.91
C ARG A 401 -11.10 -13.17 9.57
N ASN A 402 -12.04 -12.59 8.83
CA ASN A 402 -12.46 -13.10 7.53
C ASN A 402 -11.40 -12.90 6.42
N LEU A 403 -10.50 -11.91 6.54
CA LEU A 403 -9.36 -11.77 5.61
C LEU A 403 -8.27 -12.81 5.88
N ASN A 404 -7.97 -13.09 7.15
CA ASN A 404 -7.10 -14.23 7.49
C ASN A 404 -7.72 -15.57 7.08
N PHE A 405 -9.04 -15.71 7.24
CA PHE A 405 -9.77 -16.86 6.76
C PHE A 405 -9.74 -16.92 5.24
N GLY A 406 -9.91 -15.84 4.49
CA GLY A 406 -9.85 -15.82 3.03
C GLY A 406 -8.50 -16.27 2.48
N VAL A 407 -7.38 -15.84 3.08
CA VAL A 407 -6.04 -16.32 2.68
C VAL A 407 -5.84 -17.80 3.06
N GLN A 408 -6.32 -18.26 4.22
CA GLN A 408 -6.25 -19.67 4.62
C GLN A 408 -7.22 -20.59 3.85
N GLN A 409 -8.42 -20.12 3.52
CA GLN A 409 -9.47 -20.85 2.81
C GLN A 409 -9.17 -20.85 1.31
N PHE A 410 -8.59 -19.79 0.76
CA PHE A 410 -8.03 -19.81 -0.59
C PHE A 410 -6.88 -20.82 -0.69
N ALA A 411 -5.96 -20.84 0.30
CA ALA A 411 -4.93 -21.87 0.39
C ALA A 411 -5.52 -23.30 0.54
N GLY A 412 -6.60 -23.45 1.32
CA GLY A 412 -7.31 -24.72 1.50
C GLY A 412 -8.13 -25.18 0.28
N PHE A 413 -8.78 -24.25 -0.42
CA PHE A 413 -9.56 -24.48 -1.64
C PHE A 413 -8.64 -24.83 -2.82
N MET A 414 -7.52 -24.13 -2.97
CA MET A 414 -6.49 -24.49 -3.94
C MET A 414 -5.89 -25.87 -3.65
N ASN A 415 -5.74 -26.25 -2.37
CA ASN A 415 -5.33 -27.61 -2.02
C ASN A 415 -6.40 -28.68 -2.32
N GLY A 416 -7.69 -28.37 -2.16
CA GLY A 416 -8.78 -29.30 -2.48
C GLY A 416 -9.02 -29.48 -3.98
N MET A 417 -8.79 -28.44 -4.78
CA MET A 417 -9.03 -28.47 -6.22
C MET A 417 -7.90 -29.16 -7.02
N PHE A 418 -6.71 -29.32 -6.43
CA PHE A 418 -5.55 -29.94 -7.08
C PHE A 418 -4.96 -31.15 -6.31
N GLY A 419 -5.57 -31.55 -5.19
CA GLY A 419 -5.03 -32.55 -4.26
C GLY A 419 -5.54 -33.98 -4.43
N GLU A 420 -6.59 -34.24 -5.24
CA GLU A 420 -7.20 -35.58 -5.32
C GLU A 420 -7.05 -36.29 -6.68
N GLU A 421 -6.57 -35.62 -7.74
CA GLU A 421 -6.60 -36.20 -9.11
C GLU A 421 -5.26 -36.78 -9.61
N PHE A 422 -4.25 -36.97 -8.76
CA PHE A 422 -2.93 -37.49 -9.17
C PHE A 422 -2.49 -38.80 -8.47
N LEU A 423 -3.41 -39.53 -7.83
CA LEU A 423 -3.10 -40.79 -7.13
C LEU A 423 -3.78 -42.05 -7.71
N MET A 424 -4.18 -42.03 -9.00
CA MET A 424 -4.63 -43.24 -9.68
C MET A 424 -4.01 -43.37 -11.07
N GLN A 425 -2.77 -43.87 -11.11
CA GLN A 425 -2.27 -44.76 -12.18
C GLN A 425 -0.82 -45.16 -11.83
N ASP A 426 -0.68 -46.21 -11.05
CA ASP A 426 0.49 -47.07 -11.13
C ASP A 426 -0.03 -48.52 -11.09
N GLU A 427 -0.60 -48.93 -12.22
CA GLU A 427 -0.91 -50.33 -12.48
C GLU A 427 0.40 -51.09 -12.72
N ALA A 428 0.70 -51.97 -11.76
CA ALA A 428 1.41 -53.24 -11.89
C ALA A 428 2.25 -53.49 -13.16
N GLN A 429 3.59 -53.44 -13.00
CA GLN A 429 4.48 -54.28 -13.81
C GLN A 429 4.71 -55.64 -13.13
N PRO A 430 4.39 -56.77 -13.78
CA PRO A 430 4.78 -58.08 -13.29
C PRO A 430 6.16 -58.45 -13.83
N GLY A 431 7.06 -58.87 -12.93
CA GLY A 431 8.20 -59.71 -13.31
C GLY A 431 9.55 -59.24 -12.77
N LYS A 432 9.92 -59.76 -11.60
CA LYS A 432 11.34 -60.05 -11.32
C LYS A 432 11.44 -61.32 -10.47
N PRO A 433 12.22 -62.34 -10.91
CA PRO A 433 12.30 -63.62 -10.23
C PRO A 433 13.13 -63.54 -8.94
N ALA A 434 12.74 -64.38 -7.98
CA ALA A 434 13.37 -64.54 -6.68
C ALA A 434 14.78 -65.12 -6.82
N GLU A 435 15.75 -64.42 -6.24
CA GLU A 435 17.10 -64.95 -6.01
C GLU A 435 17.23 -65.31 -4.53
N ALA A 436 17.55 -66.58 -4.31
CA ALA A 436 17.63 -67.22 -3.01
C ALA A 436 18.91 -66.80 -2.27
N ALA A 437 18.77 -66.49 -0.98
CA ALA A 437 19.89 -66.46 -0.05
C ALA A 437 19.45 -67.10 1.27
N GLY A 438 19.81 -68.37 1.43
CA GLY A 438 19.92 -69.00 2.73
C GLY A 438 21.26 -68.65 3.36
N ASN A 439 21.27 -68.36 4.66
CA ASN A 439 22.35 -68.81 5.54
C ASN A 439 21.85 -68.76 6.99
N GLU A 440 21.46 -69.92 7.51
CA GLU A 440 21.31 -70.18 8.94
C GLU A 440 22.68 -70.61 9.49
N GLY A 441 23.05 -70.09 10.66
CA GLY A 441 24.21 -70.57 11.40
C GLY A 441 24.39 -69.83 12.74
N PRO A 442 24.85 -70.51 13.80
CA PRO A 442 24.01 -70.68 14.99
C PRO A 442 24.50 -69.92 16.24
N GLN A 443 23.59 -69.82 17.20
CA GLN A 443 23.81 -69.39 18.57
C GLN A 443 24.60 -70.45 19.36
N GLU A 444 25.60 -69.98 20.10
CA GLU A 444 25.91 -70.44 21.47
C GLU A 444 25.99 -69.23 22.40
#